data_AF-A0A2A2N461-F1
#
_entry.id   AF-A0A2A2N461-F1
#
_cell.length_a   1.000
_cell.length_b   1.000
_cell.length_c   1.000
_cell.angle_alpha   90.00
_cell.angle_beta   90.00
_cell.angle_gamma   90.00
#
_symmetry.space_group_name_H-M   'P 1'
#
loop_
_entity.id
_entity.type
_entity.pdbx_description
1 polymer ?
#
loop_
_entity_poly.entity_id
_entity_poly.type
_entity_poly.pdbx_seq_one_letter_code
_entity_poly.pdbx_strand_id
1 'polypeptide(L)'
;MTENFDSDKPDNVRIYRSIPTDEMQSDNPLSKIHQWKYIWVNGSGVNCTCDFKEWLKYSTKQHVALLISKFEQSGWAETSKAENFKFIGRILKHSFNSQPQKRKSKVEFSAETCVNYIQAVWLSQRTTGVGLHGKPIKAKTLGWRASSYNSILKKFGFAQIPKAARNLDTASASLESNNYTKKELKRIARALLSDRKLLYKEYLDDAISEGKRTIEFNRLISNAVFLYVYYTAVGKTEALNTFVVEDGWSVDKAGGNRISVKGLKSRGYTDEPRSFTPRAVSKTFFEEHFELSKLNAVDLGLDKHYLFRRQNGNKPTSMNLDTYIAGLMTRSVLLQTIKAANPVFSLTCARLKSSVKQYAEEKLGRQGAMESNRNSSESTWNNSDYSKNSKAVAHRELAFGAATLFALGSNPSGGVTAAIATTKAQRCEVLSTEEADALRASSRVPVDDIANGGVCKGEDVPQKREFQKSNLETGLLDDDDVKNIACGYVIKCFMCRNFAVVDEIHDIWRLLSFELRLNEAVAAHKSLDHFIKNFSEVKSAIRDIKKRFKKRNLKAAEKYLERQGCHPLWDEDSIQDIFKG
;
A
#
# COMPACT_ATOMS: atom_id res chain seq x y z
N MET A 1 -19.50 9.17 55.26
CA MET A 1 -18.23 9.76 55.72
C MET A 1 -17.16 8.71 55.48
N THR A 2 -16.28 8.80 54.49
CA THR A 2 -15.75 9.94 53.74
C THR A 2 -15.47 9.50 52.30
N GLU A 3 -15.88 10.35 51.38
CA GLU A 3 -15.47 10.38 49.98
C GLU A 3 -13.95 10.54 49.90
N ASN A 4 -13.33 9.90 48.91
CA ASN A 4 -12.15 10.46 48.25
C ASN A 4 -12.32 10.22 46.76
N PHE A 5 -12.85 11.25 46.11
CA PHE A 5 -12.77 11.44 44.68
C PHE A 5 -11.31 11.59 44.30
N ASP A 6 -10.78 10.63 43.55
CA ASP A 6 -9.47 10.72 42.92
C ASP A 6 -9.62 11.61 41.67
N SER A 7 -9.70 12.92 41.91
CA SER A 7 -9.69 13.96 40.89
C SER A 7 -8.25 14.38 40.62
N ASP A 8 -7.63 13.79 39.59
CA ASP A 8 -6.53 14.44 38.85
C ASP A 8 -6.21 13.70 37.54
N LYS A 9 -7.25 13.47 36.73
CA LYS A 9 -7.08 13.30 35.29
C LYS A 9 -7.44 14.63 34.64
N PRO A 10 -6.54 15.27 33.86
CA PRO A 10 -6.99 16.35 33.00
C PRO A 10 -7.98 15.74 32.02
N ASP A 11 -9.26 16.07 32.24
CA ASP A 11 -10.33 15.73 31.33
C ASP A 11 -9.89 16.05 29.91
N ASN A 12 -10.02 15.08 29.02
CA ASN A 12 -9.65 15.23 27.62
C ASN A 12 -10.48 16.36 27.01
N VAL A 13 -9.93 17.58 27.00
CA VAL A 13 -10.45 18.82 26.35
C VAL A 13 -10.75 18.62 24.84
N ARG A 14 -10.44 17.45 24.27
CA ARG A 14 -10.76 17.08 22.88
C ARG A 14 -12.21 16.62 22.65
N ILE A 15 -12.98 16.27 23.67
CA ILE A 15 -14.33 15.71 23.48
C ILE A 15 -15.35 16.78 22.99
N TYR A 16 -15.09 18.07 23.23
CA TYR A 16 -16.06 19.15 22.98
C TYR A 16 -16.23 19.62 21.51
N ARG A 17 -15.31 19.27 20.61
CA ARG A 17 -15.24 19.95 19.28
C ARG A 17 -16.11 19.34 18.18
N SER A 18 -16.64 18.13 18.37
CA SER A 18 -17.31 17.38 17.29
C SER A 18 -18.71 16.83 17.62
N ILE A 19 -19.17 17.03 18.86
CA ILE A 19 -20.47 16.59 19.35
C ILE A 19 -21.40 17.82 19.42
N PRO A 20 -22.62 17.76 18.84
CA PRO A 20 -23.62 18.83 19.01
C PRO A 20 -24.05 18.90 20.47
N THR A 21 -24.25 20.09 21.03
CA THR A 21 -24.96 20.23 22.31
C THR A 21 -26.47 20.08 22.09
N ASP A 22 -27.24 19.80 23.14
CA ASP A 22 -28.69 19.63 23.05
C ASP A 22 -29.38 20.91 22.51
N GLU A 23 -28.88 22.09 22.89
CA GLU A 23 -29.30 23.38 22.34
C GLU A 23 -29.08 23.50 20.82
N MET A 24 -27.99 22.90 20.30
CA MET A 24 -27.69 22.88 18.87
C MET A 24 -28.59 21.92 18.08
N GLN A 25 -29.32 21.01 18.71
CA GLN A 25 -30.29 20.13 18.04
C GLN A 25 -31.70 20.73 17.99
N SER A 26 -31.95 21.82 18.72
CA SER A 26 -33.22 22.54 18.64
C SER A 26 -33.31 23.37 17.36
N ASP A 27 -34.49 23.38 16.74
CA ASP A 27 -34.83 24.21 15.58
C ASP A 27 -35.09 25.68 15.96
N ASN A 28 -34.93 26.05 17.23
CA ASN A 28 -35.25 27.39 17.71
C ASN A 28 -34.10 28.37 17.37
N PRO A 29 -34.28 29.29 16.40
CA PRO A 29 -33.33 30.37 16.24
C PRO A 29 -33.36 31.25 17.50
N LEU A 30 -32.23 31.89 17.83
CA LEU A 30 -32.21 32.91 18.90
C LEU A 30 -33.32 33.92 18.62
N SER A 31 -34.17 34.17 19.62
CA SER A 31 -35.35 35.04 19.49
C SER A 31 -34.98 36.49 19.16
N LYS A 32 -33.72 36.90 19.38
CA LYS A 32 -33.14 38.17 18.90
C LYS A 32 -31.68 37.99 18.49
N ILE A 33 -31.36 38.38 17.25
CA ILE A 33 -29.98 38.48 16.75
C ILE A 33 -29.55 39.93 16.77
N HIS A 34 -28.58 40.24 17.60
CA HIS A 34 -28.09 41.61 17.79
C HIS A 34 -26.89 41.94 16.90
N GLN A 35 -26.19 40.93 16.38
CA GLN A 35 -24.96 41.12 15.61
C GLN A 35 -24.95 40.28 14.32
N TRP A 36 -24.79 40.97 13.19
CA TRP A 36 -24.72 40.37 11.84
C TRP A 36 -23.31 40.36 11.26
N LYS A 37 -22.40 41.14 11.84
CA LYS A 37 -21.03 41.31 11.37
C LYS A 37 -20.06 40.93 12.47
N TYR A 38 -19.15 40.01 12.15
CA TYR A 38 -18.14 39.50 13.07
C TYR A 38 -16.75 39.75 12.49
N ILE A 39 -15.76 39.93 13.36
CA ILE A 39 -14.34 39.97 12.97
C ILE A 39 -13.68 38.78 13.67
N TRP A 40 -13.22 37.82 12.89
CA TRP A 40 -12.56 36.61 13.38
C TRP A 40 -11.17 36.47 12.79
N VAL A 41 -10.19 36.06 13.59
CA VAL A 41 -8.84 35.78 13.11
C VAL A 41 -8.82 34.50 12.28
N ASN A 42 -8.21 34.53 11.09
CA ASN A 42 -8.06 33.35 10.23
C ASN A 42 -6.82 32.51 10.61
N GLY A 43 -6.63 31.35 9.97
CA GLY A 43 -5.49 30.45 10.24
C GLY A 43 -4.09 31.04 9.98
N SER A 44 -3.99 32.22 9.36
CA SER A 44 -2.75 32.97 9.14
C SER A 44 -2.57 34.12 10.15
N GLY A 45 -3.43 34.24 11.16
CA GLY A 45 -3.37 35.32 12.14
C GLY A 45 -3.96 36.65 11.65
N VAL A 46 -4.65 36.67 10.51
CA VAL A 46 -5.19 37.90 9.91
C VAL A 46 -6.68 38.03 10.19
N ASN A 47 -7.13 39.23 10.57
CA ASN A 47 -8.53 39.56 10.79
C ASN A 47 -9.37 39.36 9.52
N CYS A 48 -10.49 38.65 9.67
CA CYS A 48 -11.43 38.37 8.61
C CYS A 48 -12.81 38.91 8.99
N THR A 49 -13.28 39.92 8.26
CA THR A 49 -14.65 40.41 8.37
C THR A 49 -15.63 39.40 7.78
N CYS A 50 -16.57 38.93 8.60
CA CYS A 50 -17.61 37.98 8.23
C CYS A 50 -18.98 38.64 8.42
N ASP A 51 -19.58 39.14 7.34
CA ASP A 51 -20.89 39.80 7.35
C ASP A 51 -21.99 38.87 6.84
N PHE A 52 -22.83 38.37 7.74
CA PHE A 52 -23.93 37.46 7.41
C PHE A 52 -25.02 38.12 6.56
N LYS A 53 -25.06 39.47 6.46
CA LYS A 53 -25.96 40.16 5.52
C LYS A 53 -25.66 39.78 4.07
N GLU A 54 -24.43 39.40 3.75
CA GLU A 54 -24.07 38.93 2.41
C GLU A 54 -24.87 37.68 2.00
N TRP A 55 -25.27 36.84 2.96
CA TRP A 55 -26.03 35.63 2.69
C TRP A 55 -27.50 35.91 2.42
N LEU A 56 -28.05 37.06 2.83
CA LEU A 56 -29.43 37.45 2.55
C LEU A 56 -29.71 37.60 1.05
N LYS A 57 -28.67 37.75 0.21
CA LYS A 57 -28.80 37.69 -1.25
C LYS A 57 -29.23 36.30 -1.73
N TYR A 58 -28.88 35.25 -1.00
CA TYR A 58 -29.02 33.85 -1.43
C TYR A 58 -30.00 33.04 -0.57
N SER A 59 -30.15 33.38 0.71
CA SER A 59 -30.94 32.66 1.70
C SER A 59 -32.02 33.54 2.34
N THR A 60 -33.01 32.92 2.98
CA THR A 60 -34.04 33.62 3.76
C THR A 60 -33.46 34.23 5.03
N LYS A 61 -34.08 35.31 5.54
CA LYS A 61 -33.66 35.94 6.80
C LYS A 61 -33.74 34.96 7.98
N GLN A 62 -34.77 34.13 8.01
CA GLN A 62 -34.97 33.10 9.04
C GLN A 62 -33.84 32.08 9.04
N HIS A 63 -33.45 31.57 7.86
CA HIS A 63 -32.37 30.60 7.78
C HIS A 63 -30.99 31.22 8.08
N VAL A 64 -30.71 32.45 7.63
CA VAL A 64 -29.47 33.14 8.01
C VAL A 64 -29.42 33.39 9.53
N ALA A 65 -30.56 33.74 10.12
CA ALA A 65 -30.68 33.91 11.57
C ALA A 65 -30.36 32.60 12.33
N LEU A 66 -30.90 31.47 11.87
CA LEU A 66 -30.57 30.15 12.39
C LEU A 66 -29.06 29.88 12.32
N LEU A 67 -28.43 30.14 11.18
CA LEU A 67 -26.99 29.91 11.01
C LEU A 67 -26.15 30.77 11.98
N ILE A 68 -26.47 32.06 12.16
CA ILE A 68 -25.78 32.93 13.13
C ILE A 68 -25.82 32.31 14.53
N SER A 69 -27.01 31.89 14.99
CA SER A 69 -27.17 31.20 16.27
C SER A 69 -26.27 29.95 16.38
N LYS A 70 -26.25 29.10 15.35
CA LYS A 70 -25.38 27.91 15.35
C LYS A 70 -23.88 28.27 15.37
N PHE A 71 -23.46 29.38 14.76
CA PHE A 71 -22.08 29.86 14.84
C PHE A 71 -21.69 30.31 16.25
N GLU A 72 -22.58 31.03 16.93
CA GLU A 72 -22.36 31.47 18.31
C GLU A 72 -22.24 30.27 19.26
N GLN A 73 -23.14 29.30 19.11
CA GLN A 73 -23.20 28.07 19.94
C GLN A 73 -22.13 27.02 19.60
N SER A 74 -21.42 27.16 18.47
CA SER A 74 -20.54 26.10 17.95
C SER A 74 -19.34 25.72 18.83
N GLY A 75 -18.90 26.62 19.73
CA GLY A 75 -17.64 26.48 20.47
C GLY A 75 -16.38 26.42 19.58
N TRP A 76 -16.50 26.78 18.30
CA TRP A 76 -15.35 26.80 17.38
C TRP A 76 -14.39 27.93 17.71
N ALA A 77 -13.08 27.68 17.53
CA ALA A 77 -12.09 28.73 17.51
C ALA A 77 -12.37 29.71 16.35
N GLU A 78 -11.97 30.96 16.49
CA GLU A 78 -12.19 32.00 15.48
C GLU A 78 -11.72 31.59 14.07
N THR A 79 -10.57 30.91 14.00
CA THR A 79 -10.01 30.39 12.75
C THR A 79 -10.97 29.46 12.02
N SER A 80 -11.63 28.58 12.77
CA SER A 80 -12.62 27.63 12.24
C SER A 80 -13.93 28.35 11.89
N LYS A 81 -14.36 29.33 12.69
CA LYS A 81 -15.55 30.14 12.37
C LYS A 81 -15.37 30.92 11.05
N ALA A 82 -14.22 31.58 10.88
CA ALA A 82 -13.89 32.32 9.66
C ALA A 82 -13.85 31.42 8.40
N GLU A 83 -13.31 30.21 8.52
CA GLU A 83 -13.24 29.27 7.40
C GLU A 83 -14.63 28.68 7.06
N ASN A 84 -15.39 28.27 8.07
CA ASN A 84 -16.73 27.70 7.88
C ASN A 84 -17.72 28.73 7.30
N PHE A 85 -17.61 30.01 7.70
CA PHE A 85 -18.39 31.10 7.10
C PHE A 85 -18.15 31.18 5.58
N LYS A 86 -16.89 31.15 5.15
CA LYS A 86 -16.55 31.18 3.72
C LYS A 86 -17.07 29.96 2.97
N PHE A 87 -17.06 28.78 3.58
CA PHE A 87 -17.59 27.56 2.97
C PHE A 87 -19.10 27.61 2.76
N ILE A 88 -19.85 27.96 3.80
CA ILE A 88 -21.32 28.06 3.73
C ILE A 88 -21.73 29.12 2.71
N GLY A 89 -21.10 30.30 2.74
CA GLY A 89 -21.40 31.36 1.79
C GLY A 89 -21.18 30.96 0.33
N ARG A 90 -20.14 30.17 0.03
CA ARG A 90 -19.89 29.63 -1.32
C ARG A 90 -20.98 28.66 -1.77
N ILE A 91 -21.44 27.80 -0.88
CA ILE A 91 -22.48 26.80 -1.15
C ILE A 91 -23.83 27.48 -1.40
N LEU A 92 -24.22 28.44 -0.55
CA LEU A 92 -25.44 29.23 -0.71
C LEU A 92 -25.43 30.01 -2.03
N LYS A 93 -24.33 30.73 -2.31
CA LYS A 93 -24.17 31.52 -3.53
C LYS A 93 -24.26 30.65 -4.79
N HIS A 94 -23.60 29.49 -4.81
CA HIS A 94 -23.66 28.60 -5.95
C HIS A 94 -25.07 28.03 -6.12
N SER A 95 -25.66 27.48 -5.05
CA SER A 95 -26.98 26.84 -5.11
C SER A 95 -28.08 27.82 -5.56
N PHE A 96 -28.00 29.08 -5.15
CA PHE A 96 -28.90 30.13 -5.64
C PHE A 96 -28.66 30.47 -7.12
N ASN A 97 -27.40 30.62 -7.54
CA ASN A 97 -27.07 31.04 -8.89
C ASN A 97 -27.27 29.94 -9.95
N SER A 98 -27.18 28.67 -9.57
CA SER A 98 -27.34 27.52 -10.46
C SER A 98 -28.81 27.20 -10.78
N GLN A 99 -29.77 27.84 -10.11
CA GLN A 99 -31.19 27.68 -10.43
C GLN A 99 -31.56 28.38 -11.74
N PRO A 100 -32.50 27.82 -12.52
CA PRO A 100 -33.05 28.50 -13.69
C PRO A 100 -33.65 29.86 -13.31
N GLN A 101 -33.42 30.88 -14.14
CA GLN A 101 -33.82 32.25 -13.82
C GLN A 101 -35.34 32.41 -13.55
N LYS A 102 -36.16 31.56 -14.19
CA LYS A 102 -37.62 31.52 -14.02
C LYS A 102 -38.11 30.81 -12.73
N ARG A 103 -37.22 30.17 -11.97
CA ARG A 103 -37.54 29.41 -10.73
C ARG A 103 -36.61 29.78 -9.56
N LYS A 104 -35.99 30.96 -9.61
CA LYS A 104 -34.95 31.35 -8.66
C LYS A 104 -35.56 31.65 -7.29
N SER A 105 -35.30 30.76 -6.34
CA SER A 105 -35.78 30.82 -4.96
C SER A 105 -34.60 30.89 -3.99
N LYS A 106 -34.84 31.46 -2.80
CA LYS A 106 -33.84 31.47 -1.72
C LYS A 106 -33.54 30.04 -1.31
N VAL A 107 -32.27 29.76 -1.02
CA VAL A 107 -31.78 28.42 -0.67
C VAL A 107 -31.37 28.35 0.79
N GLU A 108 -31.37 27.15 1.32
CA GLU A 108 -30.90 26.84 2.67
C GLU A 108 -29.59 26.06 2.62
N PHE A 109 -28.78 26.21 3.66
CA PHE A 109 -27.60 25.39 3.87
C PHE A 109 -28.04 24.03 4.42
N SER A 110 -27.91 22.98 3.61
CA SER A 110 -28.41 21.64 3.92
C SER A 110 -27.49 20.57 3.33
N ALA A 111 -27.75 19.30 3.66
CA ALA A 111 -27.05 18.18 3.03
C ALA A 111 -27.20 18.20 1.50
N GLU A 112 -28.39 18.50 1.00
CA GLU A 112 -28.70 18.54 -0.42
C GLU A 112 -27.90 19.64 -1.14
N THR A 113 -27.90 20.88 -0.62
CA THR A 113 -27.14 21.97 -1.24
C THR A 113 -25.64 21.73 -1.19
N CYS A 114 -25.14 21.06 -0.15
CA CYS A 114 -23.76 20.59 -0.09
C CYS A 114 -23.45 19.53 -1.17
N VAL A 115 -24.31 18.51 -1.33
CA VAL A 115 -24.14 17.45 -2.34
C VAL A 115 -24.11 18.05 -3.74
N ASN A 116 -25.07 18.92 -4.06
CA ASN A 116 -25.16 19.57 -5.37
C ASN A 116 -23.90 20.41 -5.66
N TYR A 117 -23.42 21.17 -4.66
CA TYR A 117 -22.17 21.92 -4.79
C TYR A 117 -20.96 21.00 -5.03
N ILE A 118 -20.82 19.92 -4.26
CA ILE A 118 -19.72 18.96 -4.42
C ILE A 118 -19.75 18.35 -5.83
N GLN A 119 -20.93 17.91 -6.31
CA GLN A 119 -21.10 17.35 -7.65
C GLN A 119 -20.77 18.36 -8.74
N ALA A 120 -21.21 19.61 -8.60
CA ALA A 120 -20.88 20.66 -9.57
C ALA A 120 -19.37 20.95 -9.64
N VAL A 121 -18.67 20.99 -8.50
CA VAL A 121 -17.21 21.14 -8.47
C VAL A 121 -16.52 19.94 -9.11
N TRP A 122 -16.99 18.73 -8.82
CA TRP A 122 -16.46 17.49 -9.41
C TRP A 122 -16.61 17.46 -10.93
N LEU A 123 -17.81 17.76 -11.43
CA LEU A 123 -18.11 17.79 -12.86
C LEU A 123 -17.27 18.85 -13.57
N SER A 124 -17.21 20.07 -13.03
CA SER A 124 -16.35 21.14 -13.55
C SER A 124 -14.89 20.70 -13.65
N GLN A 125 -14.35 20.08 -12.59
CA GLN A 125 -12.97 19.58 -12.58
C GLN A 125 -12.74 18.54 -13.69
N ARG A 126 -13.69 17.62 -13.91
CA ARG A 126 -13.56 16.57 -14.92
C ARG A 126 -13.70 17.08 -16.35
N THR A 127 -14.54 18.09 -16.58
CA THR A 127 -14.79 18.62 -17.92
C THR A 127 -13.80 19.70 -18.33
N THR A 128 -13.33 20.52 -17.39
CA THR A 128 -12.51 21.71 -17.69
C THR A 128 -11.12 21.70 -17.05
N GLY A 129 -10.81 20.73 -16.19
CA GLY A 129 -9.56 20.70 -15.41
C GLY A 129 -9.53 21.67 -14.23
N VAL A 130 -10.56 22.51 -14.04
CA VAL A 130 -10.68 23.49 -12.96
C VAL A 130 -12.01 23.36 -12.21
N GLY A 131 -12.04 23.76 -10.94
CA GLY A 131 -13.29 23.86 -10.18
C GLY A 131 -14.12 25.08 -10.57
N LEU A 132 -15.27 25.27 -9.92
CA LEU A 132 -16.26 26.35 -10.18
C LEU A 132 -15.74 27.80 -10.07
N HIS A 133 -14.49 28.00 -9.67
CA HIS A 133 -13.86 29.31 -9.50
C HIS A 133 -12.63 29.49 -10.39
N GLY A 134 -12.50 28.70 -11.46
CA GLY A 134 -11.36 28.76 -12.39
C GLY A 134 -10.03 28.29 -11.79
N LYS A 135 -10.05 27.74 -10.57
CA LYS A 135 -8.86 27.20 -9.90
C LYS A 135 -8.86 25.68 -9.96
N PRO A 136 -7.73 25.03 -10.34
CA PRO A 136 -7.59 23.59 -10.23
C PRO A 136 -7.88 23.13 -8.79
N ILE A 137 -8.71 22.11 -8.67
CA ILE A 137 -8.98 21.44 -7.40
C ILE A 137 -8.72 19.95 -7.59
N LYS A 138 -7.93 19.36 -6.70
CA LYS A 138 -7.71 17.91 -6.71
C LYS A 138 -8.94 17.22 -6.14
N ALA A 139 -9.25 16.07 -6.71
CA ALA A 139 -10.32 15.18 -6.27
C ALA A 139 -10.25 14.89 -4.76
N LYS A 140 -9.08 14.46 -4.26
CA LYS A 140 -8.78 14.33 -2.83
C LYS A 140 -9.07 15.60 -2.00
N THR A 141 -8.74 16.78 -2.49
CA THR A 141 -9.02 18.06 -1.80
C THR A 141 -10.52 18.31 -1.72
N LEU A 142 -11.26 17.99 -2.77
CA LEU A 142 -12.72 18.09 -2.76
C LEU A 142 -13.35 17.09 -1.77
N GLY A 143 -12.86 15.85 -1.71
CA GLY A 143 -13.31 14.87 -0.71
C GLY A 143 -13.04 15.31 0.75
N TRP A 144 -11.88 15.93 1.01
CA TRP A 144 -11.59 16.54 2.31
C TRP A 144 -12.58 17.68 2.63
N ARG A 145 -12.85 18.58 1.67
CA ARG A 145 -13.84 19.66 1.84
C ARG A 145 -15.24 19.12 2.09
N ALA A 146 -15.66 18.08 1.37
CA ALA A 146 -16.94 17.42 1.57
C ALA A 146 -17.07 16.83 2.99
N SER A 147 -15.97 16.29 3.54
CA SER A 147 -15.92 15.85 4.93
C SER A 147 -16.03 17.00 5.93
N SER A 148 -15.42 18.16 5.62
CA SER A 148 -15.59 19.38 6.41
C SER A 148 -17.03 19.89 6.37
N TYR A 149 -17.69 19.91 5.21
CA TYR A 149 -19.10 20.29 5.08
C TYR A 149 -20.01 19.38 5.90
N ASN A 150 -19.80 18.06 5.83
CA ASN A 150 -20.51 17.11 6.67
C ASN A 150 -20.28 17.36 8.16
N SER A 151 -19.08 17.79 8.56
CA SER A 151 -18.77 18.09 9.96
C SER A 151 -19.48 19.35 10.45
N ILE A 152 -19.59 20.36 9.59
CA ILE A 152 -20.41 21.56 9.85
C ILE A 152 -21.87 21.16 10.03
N LEU A 153 -22.45 20.43 9.07
CA LEU A 153 -23.85 19.98 9.12
C LEU A 153 -24.12 19.18 10.40
N LYS A 154 -23.27 18.18 10.70
CA LYS A 154 -23.37 17.39 11.93
C LYS A 154 -23.33 18.29 13.16
N LYS A 155 -22.38 19.21 13.25
CA LYS A 155 -22.24 20.11 14.40
C LYS A 155 -23.45 21.03 14.56
N PHE A 156 -24.06 21.47 13.45
CA PHE A 156 -25.26 22.32 13.44
C PHE A 156 -26.58 21.57 13.66
N GLY A 157 -26.54 20.24 13.79
CA GLY A 157 -27.74 19.42 13.96
C GLY A 157 -28.48 19.10 12.65
N PHE A 158 -27.89 19.40 11.50
CA PHE A 158 -28.51 19.13 10.20
C PHE A 158 -28.25 17.70 9.70
N ALA A 159 -29.04 17.28 8.71
CA ALA A 159 -28.84 16.02 8.01
C ALA A 159 -27.41 15.87 7.47
N GLN A 160 -26.88 14.66 7.50
CA GLN A 160 -25.52 14.36 7.06
C GLN A 160 -25.43 14.16 5.56
N ILE A 161 -24.25 14.43 4.99
CA ILE A 161 -23.95 14.13 3.59
C ILE A 161 -23.74 12.62 3.44
N PRO A 162 -24.46 11.95 2.52
CA PRO A 162 -24.25 10.53 2.23
C PRO A 162 -22.78 10.22 1.96
N LYS A 163 -22.24 9.13 2.53
CA LYS A 163 -20.82 8.77 2.40
C LYS A 163 -20.36 8.74 0.92
N ALA A 164 -21.18 8.21 0.03
CA ALA A 164 -20.89 8.14 -1.41
C ALA A 164 -20.68 9.52 -2.06
N ALA A 165 -21.37 10.56 -1.58
CA ALA A 165 -21.25 11.92 -2.12
C ALA A 165 -20.04 12.69 -1.56
N ARG A 166 -19.45 12.26 -0.44
CA ARG A 166 -18.29 12.93 0.19
C ARG A 166 -16.97 12.17 0.07
N ASN A 167 -16.99 10.86 -0.14
CA ASN A 167 -15.79 10.03 -0.26
C ASN A 167 -15.24 10.03 -1.70
N LEU A 168 -14.89 11.21 -2.20
CA LEU A 168 -14.29 11.37 -3.52
C LEU A 168 -12.79 11.07 -3.47
N ASP A 169 -12.30 10.22 -4.39
CA ASP A 169 -10.87 9.91 -4.58
C ASP A 169 -10.17 9.49 -3.27
N THR A 170 -10.90 8.71 -2.47
CA THR A 170 -10.34 8.07 -1.28
C THR A 170 -9.33 7.01 -1.70
N ALA A 171 -8.27 6.83 -0.91
CA ALA A 171 -7.32 5.75 -1.15
C ALA A 171 -8.06 4.41 -1.23
N SER A 172 -9.06 4.14 -0.40
CA SER A 172 -9.91 2.95 -0.47
C SER A 172 -10.56 2.67 -1.84
N ALA A 173 -10.78 3.69 -2.67
CA ALA A 173 -11.35 3.54 -4.01
C ALA A 173 -10.30 3.41 -5.12
N SER A 174 -9.02 3.65 -4.81
CA SER A 174 -7.92 3.52 -5.77
C SER A 174 -7.35 2.11 -5.71
N LEU A 175 -7.36 1.42 -6.86
CA LEU A 175 -6.73 0.11 -7.03
C LEU A 175 -5.20 0.23 -7.09
N GLU A 176 -4.66 1.43 -7.26
CA GLU A 176 -3.23 1.66 -7.48
C GLU A 176 -2.53 2.10 -6.19
N SER A 177 -1.29 1.64 -6.02
CA SER A 177 -0.36 2.13 -5.02
C SER A 177 0.85 2.78 -5.67
N ASN A 178 1.39 3.82 -5.01
CA ASN A 178 2.67 4.42 -5.36
C ASN A 178 3.84 3.79 -4.57
N ASN A 179 3.61 2.66 -3.91
CA ASN A 179 4.64 1.92 -3.18
C ASN A 179 5.77 1.45 -4.10
N TYR A 180 6.96 1.32 -3.51
CA TYR A 180 8.13 0.79 -4.16
C TYR A 180 7.99 -0.72 -4.40
N THR A 181 8.39 -1.16 -5.58
CA THR A 181 8.60 -2.57 -5.88
C THR A 181 9.70 -3.17 -5.00
N LYS A 182 9.74 -4.51 -4.90
CA LYS A 182 10.83 -5.24 -4.20
C LYS A 182 12.22 -4.86 -4.72
N LYS A 183 12.35 -4.62 -6.03
CA LYS A 183 13.60 -4.22 -6.68
C LYS A 183 14.02 -2.81 -6.27
N GLU A 184 13.07 -1.87 -6.26
CA GLU A 184 13.30 -0.50 -5.80
C GLU A 184 13.65 -0.47 -4.31
N LEU A 185 12.93 -1.20 -3.45
CA LEU A 185 13.25 -1.29 -2.01
C LEU A 185 14.67 -1.79 -1.75
N LYS A 186 15.12 -2.82 -2.47
CA LYS A 186 16.51 -3.32 -2.35
C LYS A 186 17.54 -2.28 -2.78
N ARG A 187 17.27 -1.55 -3.87
CA ARG A 187 18.16 -0.49 -4.38
C ARG A 187 18.18 0.73 -3.45
N ILE A 188 17.04 1.13 -2.89
CA ILE A 188 16.93 2.18 -1.87
C ILE A 188 17.75 1.81 -0.63
N ALA A 189 17.59 0.59 -0.11
CA ALA A 189 18.36 0.14 1.05
C ALA A 189 19.87 0.16 0.79
N ARG A 190 20.31 -0.33 -0.37
CA ARG A 190 21.73 -0.29 -0.78
C ARG A 190 22.25 1.15 -0.91
N ALA A 191 21.48 2.05 -1.51
CA ALA A 191 21.84 3.45 -1.63
C ALA A 191 22.00 4.11 -0.25
N LEU A 192 21.03 3.91 0.65
CA LEU A 192 21.07 4.46 2.01
C LEU A 192 22.24 3.90 2.83
N LEU A 193 22.50 2.60 2.76
CA LEU A 193 23.61 1.96 3.49
C LEU A 193 24.98 2.39 2.94
N SER A 194 25.11 2.47 1.61
CA SER A 194 26.35 2.95 0.97
C SER A 194 26.64 4.40 1.33
N ASP A 195 25.61 5.25 1.26
CA ASP A 195 25.71 6.66 1.63
C ASP A 195 26.07 6.84 3.11
N ARG A 196 25.46 6.03 3.99
CA ARG A 196 25.79 6.06 5.42
C ARG A 196 27.27 5.81 5.66
N LYS A 197 27.85 4.79 5.03
CA LYS A 197 29.28 4.47 5.19
C LYS A 197 30.18 5.64 4.78
N LEU A 198 29.83 6.32 3.69
CA LEU A 198 30.56 7.50 3.22
C LEU A 198 30.43 8.66 4.21
N LEU A 199 29.21 9.00 4.62
CA LEU A 199 28.96 10.07 5.59
C LEU A 199 29.64 9.81 6.94
N TYR A 200 29.68 8.55 7.37
CA TYR A 200 30.33 8.16 8.62
C TYR A 200 31.85 8.35 8.53
N LYS A 201 32.45 7.93 7.41
CA LYS A 201 33.87 8.16 7.14
C LYS A 201 34.20 9.66 7.08
N GLU A 202 33.37 10.46 6.41
CA GLU A 202 33.57 11.91 6.32
C GLU A 202 33.40 12.61 7.68
N TYR A 203 32.45 12.17 8.50
CA TYR A 203 32.25 12.72 9.85
C TYR A 203 33.43 12.44 10.78
N LEU A 204 34.09 11.28 10.64
CA LEU A 204 35.27 10.90 11.41
C LEU A 204 36.59 11.45 10.85
N ASP A 205 36.56 12.16 9.72
CA ASP A 205 37.75 12.77 9.15
C ASP A 205 38.22 13.95 10.01
N ASP A 206 39.43 13.88 10.56
CA ASP A 206 39.96 14.95 11.39
C ASP A 206 40.48 16.15 10.60
N ALA A 207 40.61 16.03 9.27
CA ALA A 207 41.01 17.11 8.40
C ALA A 207 39.86 18.07 8.03
N ILE A 208 38.60 17.73 8.32
CA ILE A 208 37.46 18.60 7.98
C ILE A 208 37.17 19.63 9.07
N SER A 209 36.72 20.82 8.67
CA SER A 209 36.32 21.88 9.59
C SER A 209 35.12 21.48 10.44
N GLU A 210 34.98 22.07 11.63
CA GLU A 210 33.86 21.82 12.55
C GLU A 210 32.50 22.06 11.87
N GLY A 211 32.36 23.16 11.11
CA GLY A 211 31.13 23.44 10.36
C GLY A 211 30.80 22.36 9.32
N LYS A 212 31.80 21.79 8.65
CA LYS A 212 31.60 20.66 7.74
C LYS A 212 31.23 19.39 8.51
N ARG A 213 31.88 19.13 9.65
CA ARG A 213 31.56 18.00 10.54
C ARG A 213 30.11 18.06 11.03
N THR A 214 29.61 19.25 11.34
CA THR A 214 28.20 19.49 11.68
C THR A 214 27.25 19.16 10.53
N ILE A 215 27.61 19.52 9.31
CA ILE A 215 26.81 19.21 8.12
C ILE A 215 26.73 17.69 7.92
N GLU A 216 27.87 16.99 8.00
CA GLU A 216 27.90 15.53 7.81
C GLU A 216 27.19 14.77 8.93
N PHE A 217 27.33 15.20 10.19
CA PHE A 217 26.54 14.63 11.28
C PHE A 217 25.04 14.81 11.05
N ASN A 218 24.59 16.01 10.67
CA ASN A 218 23.17 16.26 10.39
C ASN A 218 22.63 15.41 9.22
N ARG A 219 23.49 15.11 8.24
CA ARG A 219 23.18 14.17 7.14
C ARG A 219 23.13 12.73 7.63
N LEU A 220 24.04 12.29 8.51
CA LEU A 220 24.00 10.98 9.16
C LEU A 220 22.68 10.76 9.91
N ILE A 221 22.24 11.76 10.67
CA ILE A 221 20.94 11.71 11.38
C ILE A 221 19.79 11.59 10.38
N SER A 222 19.82 12.37 9.29
CA SER A 222 18.79 12.31 8.26
C SER A 222 18.74 10.94 7.56
N ASN A 223 19.91 10.40 7.18
CA ASN A 223 20.05 9.04 6.64
C ASN A 223 19.50 7.98 7.60
N ALA A 224 19.85 8.09 8.89
CA ALA A 224 19.43 7.15 9.92
C ALA A 224 17.90 7.13 10.09
N VAL A 225 17.22 8.27 9.96
CA VAL A 225 15.74 8.31 9.94
C VAL A 225 15.17 7.44 8.82
N PHE A 226 15.73 7.51 7.60
CA PHE A 226 15.26 6.69 6.47
C PHE A 226 15.56 5.20 6.66
N LEU A 227 16.76 4.84 7.14
CA LEU A 227 17.10 3.45 7.44
C LEU A 227 16.22 2.89 8.57
N TYR A 228 15.97 3.67 9.61
CA TYR A 228 15.09 3.26 10.70
C TYR A 228 13.66 3.00 10.20
N VAL A 229 13.09 3.91 9.39
CA VAL A 229 11.77 3.72 8.77
C VAL A 229 11.78 2.51 7.82
N TYR A 230 12.86 2.25 7.10
CA TYR A 230 13.00 1.06 6.25
C TYR A 230 12.90 -0.24 7.06
N TYR A 231 13.61 -0.33 8.19
CA TYR A 231 13.67 -1.55 8.98
C TYR A 231 12.44 -1.78 9.88
N THR A 232 11.77 -0.71 10.29
CA THR A 232 10.70 -0.78 11.32
C THR A 232 9.31 -0.40 10.80
N ALA A 233 9.22 0.19 9.60
CA ALA A 233 7.99 0.71 9.01
C ALA A 233 7.20 1.71 9.90
N VAL A 234 7.89 2.38 10.83
CA VAL A 234 7.29 3.44 11.65
C VAL A 234 7.01 4.71 10.83
N GLY A 235 6.12 5.56 11.35
CA GLY A 235 5.93 6.89 10.76
C GLY A 235 7.11 7.83 11.02
N LYS A 236 7.29 8.86 10.18
CA LYS A 236 8.30 9.91 10.40
C LYS A 236 8.23 10.51 11.81
N THR A 237 7.04 10.91 12.25
CA THR A 237 6.85 11.51 13.58
C THR A 237 7.21 10.54 14.70
N GLU A 238 6.86 9.26 14.55
CA GLU A 238 7.22 8.22 15.52
C GLU A 238 8.74 8.00 15.56
N ALA A 239 9.39 7.92 14.40
CA ALA A 239 10.85 7.83 14.30
C ALA A 239 11.52 8.99 15.05
N LEU A 240 11.18 10.24 14.72
CA LEU A 240 11.82 11.45 15.30
C LEU A 240 11.62 11.63 16.82
N ASN A 241 10.68 10.90 17.40
CA ASN A 241 10.42 10.89 18.85
C ASN A 241 10.95 9.62 19.54
N THR A 242 11.61 8.73 18.81
CA THR A 242 12.17 7.50 19.38
C THR A 242 13.37 7.82 20.28
N PHE A 243 13.41 7.18 21.45
CA PHE A 243 14.54 7.20 22.37
C PHE A 243 14.80 5.83 22.98
N VAL A 244 15.99 5.66 23.52
CA VAL A 244 16.46 4.41 24.15
C VAL A 244 16.05 4.37 25.61
N VAL A 245 15.54 3.21 26.05
CA VAL A 245 15.34 2.88 27.46
C VAL A 245 16.61 2.18 27.92
N GLU A 246 17.49 2.92 28.60
CA GLU A 246 18.86 2.46 28.91
C GLU A 246 18.90 1.09 29.61
N ASP A 247 18.02 0.84 30.58
CA ASP A 247 17.98 -0.42 31.34
C ASP A 247 17.33 -1.60 30.57
N GLY A 248 16.82 -1.37 29.36
CA GLY A 248 16.10 -2.38 28.57
C GLY A 248 16.60 -2.55 27.14
N TRP A 249 17.69 -1.87 26.76
CA TRP A 249 18.26 -1.88 25.41
C TRP A 249 19.16 -3.10 25.18
N SER A 250 18.93 -3.83 24.08
CA SER A 250 19.84 -4.89 23.62
C SER A 250 19.77 -5.11 22.11
N VAL A 251 20.87 -5.64 21.55
CA VAL A 251 20.95 -6.15 20.18
C VAL A 251 21.48 -7.58 20.19
N ASP A 252 20.56 -8.54 20.20
CA ASP A 252 20.89 -9.97 20.36
C ASP A 252 20.84 -10.71 19.02
N LYS A 253 21.64 -11.76 18.85
CA LYS A 253 21.47 -12.69 17.71
C LYS A 253 20.16 -13.45 17.91
N ALA A 254 19.25 -13.37 16.93
CA ALA A 254 17.94 -14.02 17.00
C ALA A 254 17.90 -15.38 16.25
N GLY A 255 19.06 -15.95 15.91
CA GLY A 255 19.21 -17.13 15.05
C GLY A 255 19.21 -16.80 13.55
N GLY A 256 19.92 -17.62 12.76
CA GLY A 256 20.14 -17.36 11.33
C GLY A 256 20.82 -16.00 11.05
N ASN A 257 20.52 -15.39 9.89
CA ASN A 257 21.01 -14.06 9.49
C ASN A 257 20.13 -12.91 10.03
N ARG A 258 19.68 -12.97 11.29
CA ARG A 258 18.79 -11.98 11.92
C ARG A 258 19.28 -11.55 13.31
N ILE A 259 18.97 -10.31 13.68
CA ILE A 259 19.21 -9.74 15.02
C ILE A 259 17.89 -9.33 15.66
N SER A 260 17.80 -9.28 16.97
CA SER A 260 16.69 -8.70 17.72
C SER A 260 17.16 -7.41 18.38
N VAL A 261 16.48 -6.31 18.07
CA VAL A 261 16.69 -5.01 18.71
C VAL A 261 15.58 -4.84 19.76
N LYS A 262 15.87 -4.44 21.01
CA LYS A 262 14.89 -4.28 22.11
C LYS A 262 15.09 -2.95 22.86
N GLY A 263 14.10 -2.46 23.61
CA GLY A 263 14.28 -1.32 24.52
C GLY A 263 14.08 0.08 23.93
N LEU A 264 13.24 0.23 22.89
CA LEU A 264 12.97 1.53 22.26
C LEU A 264 11.56 2.04 22.54
N LYS A 265 11.42 3.28 23.03
CA LYS A 265 10.10 3.94 23.17
C LYS A 265 9.80 4.77 21.92
N SER A 266 8.66 4.52 21.27
CA SER A 266 8.28 5.20 20.01
C SER A 266 6.87 5.82 20.00
N ARG A 267 5.95 5.44 20.91
CA ARG A 267 4.55 5.88 20.87
C ARG A 267 3.92 5.95 22.27
N GLY A 268 2.98 6.89 22.45
CA GLY A 268 2.15 7.00 23.66
C GLY A 268 2.76 7.87 24.77
N TYR A 269 1.94 8.11 25.80
CA TYR A 269 2.38 8.73 27.06
C TYR A 269 2.97 7.70 28.05
N THR A 270 2.82 6.40 27.75
CA THR A 270 3.29 5.25 28.54
C THR A 270 4.54 4.63 27.92
N ASP A 271 5.49 4.20 28.76
CA ASP A 271 6.70 3.48 28.33
C ASP A 271 6.35 2.13 27.71
N GLU A 272 6.42 2.05 26.38
CA GLU A 272 6.26 0.79 25.65
C GLU A 272 7.57 0.43 24.95
N PRO A 273 8.38 -0.49 25.51
CA PRO A 273 9.61 -0.94 24.88
C PRO A 273 9.29 -1.73 23.60
N ARG A 274 9.92 -1.33 22.49
CA ARG A 274 9.78 -1.98 21.18
C ARG A 274 10.91 -2.97 20.98
N SER A 275 10.56 -4.08 20.33
CA SER A 275 11.53 -4.95 19.69
C SER A 275 11.21 -5.23 18.22
N PHE A 276 12.25 -5.44 17.40
CA PHE A 276 12.09 -5.84 16.01
C PHE A 276 13.30 -6.65 15.53
N THR A 277 13.10 -7.43 14.46
CA THR A 277 14.06 -8.46 14.05
C THR A 277 14.59 -8.24 12.63
N PRO A 278 15.47 -7.26 12.38
CA PRO A 278 15.99 -6.99 11.04
C PRO A 278 17.07 -8.02 10.66
N ARG A 279 17.57 -7.94 9.41
CA ARG A 279 18.66 -8.80 8.95
C ARG A 279 19.95 -8.46 9.70
N ALA A 280 20.79 -9.46 9.97
CA ALA A 280 22.07 -9.28 10.65
C ALA A 280 23.00 -8.25 9.97
N VAL A 281 22.86 -8.06 8.65
CA VAL A 281 23.60 -7.01 7.92
C VAL A 281 23.28 -5.57 8.37
N SER A 282 22.20 -5.34 9.11
CA SER A 282 21.88 -4.02 9.68
C SER A 282 22.40 -3.84 11.11
N LYS A 283 23.04 -4.85 11.71
CA LYS A 283 23.51 -4.80 13.09
C LYS A 283 24.44 -3.61 13.32
N THR A 284 25.44 -3.48 12.46
CA THR A 284 26.40 -2.37 12.45
C THR A 284 25.71 -1.00 12.40
N PHE A 285 24.66 -0.84 11.59
CA PHE A 285 23.90 0.42 11.55
C PHE A 285 23.31 0.79 12.91
N PHE A 286 22.69 -0.18 13.59
CA PHE A 286 22.05 0.08 14.88
C PHE A 286 23.08 0.38 15.96
N GLU A 287 24.12 -0.44 16.09
CA GLU A 287 25.18 -0.23 17.10
C GLU A 287 25.86 1.14 16.91
N GLU A 288 26.35 1.44 15.69
CA GLU A 288 27.00 2.73 15.39
C GLU A 288 26.08 3.93 15.63
N HIS A 289 24.80 3.83 15.22
CA HIS A 289 23.89 4.96 15.36
C HIS A 289 23.53 5.22 16.83
N PHE A 290 23.44 4.17 17.64
CA PHE A 290 23.11 4.28 19.05
C PHE A 290 24.26 4.91 19.82
N GLU A 291 25.48 4.45 19.58
CA GLU A 291 26.72 5.07 20.07
C GLU A 291 26.77 6.57 19.72
N LEU A 292 26.67 6.91 18.42
CA LEU A 292 26.71 8.31 17.97
C LEU A 292 25.61 9.18 18.59
N SER A 293 24.39 8.66 18.68
CA SER A 293 23.27 9.42 19.24
C SER A 293 23.38 9.56 20.76
N LYS A 294 24.04 8.62 21.45
CA LYS A 294 24.31 8.68 22.89
C LYS A 294 25.28 9.81 23.18
N LEU A 295 26.42 9.82 22.48
CA LEU A 295 27.42 10.89 22.60
C LEU A 295 26.80 12.26 22.35
N ASN A 296 26.07 12.42 21.24
CA ASN A 296 25.41 13.68 20.93
C ASN A 296 24.32 14.08 21.94
N ALA A 297 23.62 13.13 22.56
CA ALA A 297 22.63 13.44 23.60
C ALA A 297 23.31 13.92 24.90
N VAL A 298 24.45 13.33 25.26
CA VAL A 298 25.28 13.73 26.40
C VAL A 298 25.86 15.12 26.17
N ASP A 299 26.46 15.37 25.01
CA ASP A 299 27.05 16.67 24.65
C ASP A 299 26.02 17.82 24.69
N LEU A 300 24.76 17.50 24.38
CA LEU A 300 23.64 18.45 24.38
C LEU A 300 22.90 18.55 25.71
N GLY A 301 23.25 17.73 26.71
CA GLY A 301 22.57 17.70 28.01
C GLY A 301 21.08 17.35 27.90
N LEU A 302 20.70 16.44 26.99
CA LEU A 302 19.30 16.07 26.79
C LEU A 302 18.77 15.18 27.93
N ASP A 303 17.47 15.30 28.21
CA ASP A 303 16.79 14.50 29.24
C ASP A 303 16.78 12.99 28.94
N LYS A 304 16.98 12.62 27.67
CA LYS A 304 16.87 11.25 27.16
C LYS A 304 17.84 11.01 26.02
N HIS A 305 18.22 9.74 25.83
CA HIS A 305 18.95 9.26 24.65
C HIS A 305 18.04 9.19 23.42
N TYR A 306 17.74 10.36 22.83
CA TYR A 306 17.00 10.43 21.57
C TYR A 306 17.87 9.99 20.40
N LEU A 307 17.34 9.10 19.56
CA LEU A 307 18.07 8.57 18.40
C LEU A 307 18.29 9.60 17.30
N PHE A 308 17.32 10.49 17.08
CA PHE A 308 17.31 11.39 15.91
C PHE A 308 17.30 12.86 16.34
N ARG A 309 18.44 13.32 16.84
CA ARG A 309 18.72 14.71 17.17
C ARG A 309 19.88 15.22 16.34
N ARG A 310 19.70 16.41 15.79
CA ARG A 310 20.78 17.16 15.13
C ARG A 310 21.76 17.66 16.20
N GLN A 311 22.93 18.11 15.77
CA GLN A 311 23.93 18.71 16.66
C GLN A 311 23.47 19.98 17.39
N ASN A 312 22.32 20.54 17.03
CA ASN A 312 21.72 21.69 17.73
C ASN A 312 20.54 21.27 18.64
N GLY A 313 20.40 19.98 18.95
CA GLY A 313 19.31 19.44 19.78
C GLY A 313 17.93 19.41 19.12
N ASN A 314 17.78 19.95 17.91
CA ASN A 314 16.49 19.93 17.22
C ASN A 314 16.25 18.62 16.47
N LYS A 315 14.97 18.26 16.30
CA LYS A 315 14.54 17.21 15.38
C LYS A 315 14.85 17.64 13.94
N PRO A 316 15.28 16.72 13.06
CA PRO A 316 15.20 16.96 11.62
C PRO A 316 13.80 17.42 11.18
N THR A 317 13.75 18.55 10.50
CA THR A 317 12.51 19.05 9.87
C THR A 317 12.24 18.31 8.56
N SER A 318 11.02 18.45 8.00
CA SER A 318 10.74 17.93 6.66
C SER A 318 11.72 18.47 5.63
N MET A 319 12.05 19.77 5.71
CA MET A 319 13.02 20.40 4.82
C MET A 319 14.41 19.76 4.92
N ASN A 320 14.87 19.44 6.14
CA ASN A 320 16.18 18.78 6.30
C ASN A 320 16.20 17.40 5.63
N LEU A 321 15.14 16.61 5.80
CA LEU A 321 15.03 15.29 5.18
C LEU A 321 14.93 15.40 3.65
N ASP A 322 14.17 16.36 3.13
CA ASP A 322 14.02 16.60 1.69
C ASP A 322 15.35 17.04 1.06
N THR A 323 16.09 17.95 1.71
CA THR A 323 17.44 18.37 1.29
C THR A 323 18.41 17.19 1.28
N TYR A 324 18.38 16.34 2.32
CA TYR A 324 19.22 15.13 2.38
C TYR A 324 18.91 14.20 1.20
N ILE A 325 17.64 13.92 0.93
CA ILE A 325 17.22 13.07 -0.19
C ILE A 325 17.60 13.68 -1.53
N ALA A 326 17.40 14.98 -1.73
CA ALA A 326 17.81 15.65 -2.97
C ALA A 326 19.30 15.44 -3.25
N GLY A 327 20.15 15.63 -2.23
CA GLY A 327 21.58 15.33 -2.36
C GLY A 327 21.87 13.85 -2.64
N LEU A 328 21.16 12.94 -1.96
CA LEU A 328 21.33 11.49 -2.15
C LEU A 328 20.97 11.07 -3.58
N MET A 329 19.90 11.62 -4.14
CA MET A 329 19.47 11.38 -5.52
C MET A 329 20.54 11.82 -6.52
N THR A 330 21.29 12.88 -6.23
CA THR A 330 22.37 13.37 -7.09
C THR A 330 23.61 12.48 -7.06
N ARG A 331 23.96 11.89 -5.92
CA ARG A 331 25.21 11.11 -5.78
C ARG A 331 25.03 9.59 -5.91
N SER A 332 23.83 9.06 -5.74
CA SER A 332 23.56 7.63 -5.81
C SER A 332 23.13 7.17 -7.21
N VAL A 333 24.04 6.55 -7.97
CA VAL A 333 23.78 5.93 -9.28
C VAL A 333 22.55 5.00 -9.24
N LEU A 334 22.40 4.19 -8.18
CA LEU A 334 21.25 3.28 -8.03
C LEU A 334 19.90 3.99 -8.06
N LEU A 335 19.82 5.19 -7.45
CA LEU A 335 18.60 5.97 -7.36
C LEU A 335 18.38 6.79 -8.64
N GLN A 336 19.45 7.27 -9.26
CA GLN A 336 19.39 7.88 -10.59
C GLN A 336 18.82 6.90 -11.62
N THR A 337 19.27 5.64 -11.64
CA THR A 337 18.72 4.62 -12.54
C THR A 337 17.23 4.37 -12.28
N ILE A 338 16.81 4.35 -11.00
CA ILE A 338 15.37 4.23 -10.68
C ILE A 338 14.60 5.43 -11.21
N LYS A 339 15.12 6.65 -11.01
CA LYS A 339 14.49 7.90 -11.45
C LYS A 339 14.42 7.99 -12.98
N ALA A 340 15.43 7.50 -13.70
CA ALA A 340 15.42 7.43 -15.16
C ALA A 340 14.36 6.46 -15.68
N ALA A 341 14.23 5.28 -15.05
CA ALA A 341 13.19 4.31 -15.40
C ALA A 341 11.77 4.73 -14.96
N ASN A 342 11.68 5.57 -13.93
CA ASN A 342 10.43 6.06 -13.36
C ASN A 342 10.56 7.56 -13.01
N PRO A 343 10.25 8.47 -13.95
CA PRO A 343 10.40 9.91 -13.76
C PRO A 343 9.59 10.48 -12.58
N VAL A 344 8.52 9.82 -12.15
CA VAL A 344 7.70 10.23 -10.99
C VAL A 344 8.19 9.65 -9.66
N PHE A 345 9.27 8.85 -9.67
CA PHE A 345 9.88 8.30 -8.46
C PHE A 345 10.28 9.41 -7.48
N SER A 346 9.93 9.21 -6.22
CA SER A 346 10.42 10.02 -5.10
C SER A 346 10.64 9.17 -3.86
N LEU A 347 11.71 9.46 -3.12
CA LEU A 347 12.06 8.79 -1.87
C LEU A 347 11.50 9.58 -0.68
N THR A 348 10.52 9.03 0.04
CA THR A 348 9.92 9.68 1.22
C THR A 348 9.70 8.67 2.35
N CYS A 349 9.75 9.12 3.61
CA CYS A 349 9.46 8.27 4.76
C CYS A 349 8.05 7.64 4.69
N ALA A 350 7.06 8.39 4.20
CA ALA A 350 5.68 7.92 4.11
C ALA A 350 5.54 6.75 3.12
N ARG A 351 6.14 6.88 1.94
CA ARG A 351 6.13 5.83 0.92
C ARG A 351 6.99 4.63 1.33
N LEU A 352 8.13 4.87 1.98
CA LEU A 352 8.99 3.81 2.52
C LEU A 352 8.23 2.95 3.54
N LYS A 353 7.61 3.60 4.54
CA LYS A 353 6.70 2.96 5.49
C LYS A 353 5.62 2.13 4.78
N SER A 354 4.91 2.75 3.84
CA SER A 354 3.81 2.09 3.12
C SER A 354 4.29 0.85 2.35
N SER A 355 5.42 0.97 1.66
CA SER A 355 6.00 -0.13 0.86
C SER A 355 6.49 -1.29 1.73
N VAL A 356 7.11 -1.00 2.88
CA VAL A 356 7.56 -2.04 3.82
C VAL A 356 6.35 -2.75 4.44
N LYS A 357 5.27 -2.03 4.78
CA LYS A 357 4.01 -2.62 5.27
C LYS A 357 3.36 -3.53 4.24
N GLN A 358 3.32 -3.12 2.97
CA GLN A 358 2.83 -3.97 1.88
C GLN A 358 3.66 -5.25 1.76
N TYR A 359 4.99 -5.12 1.77
CA TYR A 359 5.87 -6.29 1.71
C TYR A 359 5.70 -7.22 2.92
N ALA A 360 5.41 -6.68 4.09
CA ALA A 360 5.08 -7.47 5.27
C ALA A 360 3.75 -8.24 5.08
N GLU A 361 2.71 -7.62 4.52
CA GLU A 361 1.44 -8.29 4.20
C GLU A 361 1.63 -9.42 3.18
N GLU A 362 2.41 -9.19 2.13
CA GLU A 362 2.76 -10.24 1.15
C GLU A 362 3.50 -11.44 1.77
N LYS A 363 4.20 -11.24 2.90
CA LYS A 363 5.05 -12.26 3.52
C LYS A 363 4.43 -12.94 4.73
N LEU A 364 3.68 -12.20 5.53
CA LEU A 364 3.13 -12.65 6.81
C LEU A 364 1.61 -12.79 6.76
N GLY A 365 0.98 -12.43 5.64
CA GLY A 365 -0.47 -12.23 5.58
C GLY A 365 -0.89 -10.96 6.30
N ARG A 366 -2.17 -10.59 6.14
CA ARG A 366 -2.72 -9.33 6.66
C ARG A 366 -2.63 -9.24 8.18
N GLN A 367 -3.07 -10.28 8.88
CA GLN A 367 -3.06 -10.30 10.35
C GLN A 367 -1.64 -10.18 10.90
N GLY A 368 -0.69 -10.99 10.40
CA GLY A 368 0.71 -10.90 10.81
C GLY A 368 1.36 -9.55 10.48
N ALA A 369 1.00 -8.92 9.35
CA ALA A 369 1.45 -7.57 9.02
C ALA A 369 0.84 -6.50 9.93
N MET A 370 -0.43 -6.61 10.28
CA MET A 370 -1.12 -5.72 11.21
C MET A 370 -0.54 -5.80 12.62
N GLU A 371 -0.31 -7.01 13.12
CA GLU A 371 0.28 -7.29 14.44
C GLU A 371 1.71 -6.75 14.52
N SER A 372 2.57 -7.11 13.54
CA SER A 372 3.96 -6.63 13.49
C SER A 372 4.08 -5.11 13.35
N ASN A 373 3.06 -4.44 12.80
CA ASN A 373 3.06 -2.98 12.58
C ASN A 373 2.09 -2.21 13.49
N ARG A 374 1.46 -2.88 14.46
CA ARG A 374 0.55 -2.33 15.48
C ARG A 374 -0.56 -1.44 14.91
N ASN A 375 -1.13 -1.87 13.79
CA ASN A 375 -2.31 -1.23 13.21
C ASN A 375 -3.55 -1.83 13.88
N SER A 376 -4.19 -1.05 14.76
CA SER A 376 -5.26 -1.50 15.67
C SER A 376 -6.61 -1.79 15.00
N SER A 377 -6.80 -1.43 13.74
CA SER A 377 -8.04 -1.73 13.02
C SER A 377 -7.79 -2.09 11.57
N GLU A 378 -8.50 -3.11 11.11
CA GLU A 378 -8.51 -3.51 9.70
C GLU A 378 -9.05 -2.39 8.81
N SER A 379 -9.99 -1.58 9.32
CA SER A 379 -10.47 -0.39 8.60
C SER A 379 -9.34 0.61 8.31
N THR A 380 -8.47 0.89 9.28
CA THR A 380 -7.27 1.72 9.05
C THR A 380 -6.32 1.04 8.06
N TRP A 381 -6.27 -0.29 8.09
CA TRP A 381 -5.46 -1.06 7.13
C TRP A 381 -5.95 -0.86 5.69
N ASN A 382 -7.23 -1.11 5.46
CA ASN A 382 -7.90 -1.06 4.15
C ASN A 382 -7.99 0.35 3.55
N ASN A 383 -8.03 1.38 4.40
CA ASN A 383 -8.11 2.78 3.95
C ASN A 383 -6.75 3.37 3.55
N SER A 384 -5.69 2.57 3.49
CA SER A 384 -4.32 3.03 3.23
C SER A 384 -3.76 2.52 1.90
N ASP A 385 -2.54 2.96 1.56
CA ASP A 385 -1.84 2.51 0.35
C ASP A 385 -1.04 1.20 0.53
N TYR A 386 -0.96 0.62 1.73
CA TYR A 386 -0.19 -0.61 1.95
C TYR A 386 -0.97 -1.91 1.70
N SER A 387 -2.30 -1.88 1.67
CA SER A 387 -3.15 -3.03 1.32
C SER A 387 -3.39 -3.17 -0.19
N LYS A 388 -2.62 -2.45 -1.01
CA LYS A 388 -2.88 -2.27 -2.44
C LYS A 388 -1.67 -2.64 -3.28
N ASN A 389 -1.96 -3.26 -4.41
CA ASN A 389 -0.97 -3.65 -5.40
C ASN A 389 -0.46 -2.46 -6.22
N SER A 390 0.70 -2.63 -6.87
CA SER A 390 1.23 -1.61 -7.79
C SER A 390 0.28 -1.42 -8.98
N LYS A 391 0.30 -0.26 -9.65
CA LYS A 391 -0.55 0.05 -10.82
C LYS A 391 -0.60 -1.07 -11.85
N ALA A 392 0.56 -1.67 -12.18
CA ALA A 392 0.65 -2.76 -13.14
C ALA A 392 -0.01 -4.06 -12.65
N VAL A 393 0.10 -4.37 -11.35
CA VAL A 393 -0.53 -5.55 -10.75
C VAL A 393 -2.03 -5.35 -10.60
N ALA A 394 -2.46 -4.17 -10.17
CA ALA A 394 -3.87 -3.79 -10.07
C ALA A 394 -4.59 -3.84 -11.42
N HIS A 395 -3.97 -3.33 -12.49
CA HIS A 395 -4.51 -3.45 -13.85
C HIS A 395 -4.59 -4.91 -14.31
N ARG A 396 -3.59 -5.74 -13.97
CA ARG A 396 -3.60 -7.16 -14.29
C ARG A 396 -4.70 -7.90 -13.53
N GLU A 397 -4.90 -7.61 -12.25
CA GLU A 397 -5.95 -8.19 -11.42
C GLU A 397 -7.34 -7.72 -11.83
N LEU A 398 -7.50 -6.46 -12.24
CA LEU A 398 -8.75 -5.94 -12.78
C LEU A 398 -9.06 -6.55 -14.15
N ALA A 399 -8.07 -6.69 -15.04
CA ALA A 399 -8.25 -7.40 -16.31
C ALA A 399 -8.64 -8.86 -16.07
N PHE A 400 -8.01 -9.52 -15.09
CA PHE A 400 -8.35 -10.87 -14.68
C PHE A 400 -9.78 -10.94 -14.11
N GLY A 401 -10.15 -10.05 -13.20
CA GLY A 401 -11.49 -9.97 -12.62
C GLY A 401 -12.58 -9.66 -13.65
N ALA A 402 -12.31 -8.77 -14.60
CA ALA A 402 -13.21 -8.47 -15.71
C ALA A 402 -13.42 -9.69 -16.62
N ALA A 403 -12.35 -10.41 -16.95
CA ALA A 403 -12.43 -11.65 -17.73
C ALA A 403 -13.15 -12.78 -16.95
N THR A 404 -12.97 -12.85 -15.64
CA THR A 404 -13.72 -13.78 -14.76
C THR A 404 -15.20 -13.42 -14.68
N LEU A 405 -15.55 -12.14 -14.54
CA LEU A 405 -16.94 -11.69 -14.54
C LEU A 405 -17.61 -11.93 -15.89
N PHE A 406 -16.89 -11.72 -16.99
CA PHE A 406 -17.36 -12.05 -18.32
C PHE A 406 -17.63 -13.55 -18.46
N ALA A 407 -16.68 -14.41 -18.04
CA ALA A 407 -16.86 -15.87 -18.05
C ALA A 407 -18.04 -16.34 -17.17
N LEU A 408 -18.25 -15.68 -16.02
CA LEU A 408 -19.41 -15.93 -15.15
C LEU A 408 -20.72 -15.50 -15.82
N GLY A 409 -20.75 -14.34 -16.48
CA GLY A 409 -21.92 -13.88 -17.21
C GLY A 409 -22.25 -14.77 -18.42
N SER A 410 -21.23 -15.31 -19.09
CA SER A 410 -21.38 -16.25 -20.20
C SER A 410 -21.79 -17.66 -19.77
N ASN A 411 -21.52 -18.06 -18.52
CA ASN A 411 -22.02 -19.31 -17.95
C ASN A 411 -22.39 -19.17 -16.46
N PRO A 412 -23.57 -18.60 -16.15
CA PRO A 412 -23.98 -18.29 -14.79
C PRO A 412 -24.13 -19.54 -13.90
N SER A 413 -24.46 -20.68 -14.51
CA SER A 413 -24.68 -21.96 -13.82
C SER A 413 -23.42 -22.65 -13.31
N GLY A 414 -22.23 -22.28 -13.85
CA GLY A 414 -20.94 -22.86 -13.44
C GLY A 414 -20.38 -22.30 -12.13
N GLY A 415 -20.92 -21.17 -11.65
CA GLY A 415 -20.47 -20.50 -10.44
C GLY A 415 -19.10 -19.81 -10.56
N VAL A 416 -18.77 -19.01 -9.55
CA VAL A 416 -17.56 -18.15 -9.52
C VAL A 416 -16.27 -18.97 -9.64
N THR A 417 -16.22 -20.16 -9.07
CA THR A 417 -15.04 -21.06 -9.14
C THR A 417 -14.77 -21.55 -10.55
N ALA A 418 -15.79 -21.93 -11.32
CA ALA A 418 -15.63 -22.35 -12.71
C ALA A 418 -15.26 -21.16 -13.63
N ALA A 419 -15.78 -19.97 -13.35
CA ALA A 419 -15.41 -18.75 -14.06
C ALA A 419 -13.93 -18.39 -13.83
N ILE A 420 -13.44 -18.45 -12.57
CA ILE A 420 -12.03 -18.25 -12.23
C ILE A 420 -11.14 -19.30 -12.91
N ALA A 421 -11.55 -20.56 -12.90
CA ALA A 421 -10.83 -21.66 -13.54
C ALA A 421 -10.75 -21.46 -15.06
N THR A 422 -11.84 -21.05 -15.71
CA THR A 422 -11.90 -20.75 -17.15
C THR A 422 -10.98 -19.58 -17.54
N THR A 423 -10.95 -18.51 -16.74
CA THR A 423 -10.03 -17.37 -16.96
C THR A 423 -8.56 -17.75 -16.71
N LYS A 424 -8.28 -18.64 -15.76
CA LYS A 424 -6.91 -19.17 -15.54
C LYS A 424 -6.49 -20.15 -16.65
N ALA A 425 -7.41 -20.97 -17.15
CA ALA A 425 -7.16 -21.96 -18.21
C ALA A 425 -6.82 -21.33 -19.57
N GLN A 426 -7.21 -20.07 -19.80
CA GLN A 426 -6.74 -19.26 -20.94
C GLN A 426 -5.22 -19.00 -20.91
N ARG A 427 -4.48 -19.41 -19.87
CA ARG A 427 -3.01 -19.24 -19.78
C ARG A 427 -2.19 -20.47 -20.17
N CYS A 428 -2.79 -21.66 -20.31
CA CYS A 428 -2.09 -22.87 -20.76
C CYS A 428 -2.75 -23.35 -22.05
N GLU A 429 -2.02 -23.34 -23.16
CA GLU A 429 -2.55 -23.74 -24.47
C GLU A 429 -2.49 -25.26 -24.65
N VAL A 430 -3.43 -25.80 -25.43
CA VAL A 430 -3.34 -27.17 -25.97
C VAL A 430 -3.08 -27.00 -27.46
N LEU A 431 -1.91 -27.42 -27.91
CA LEU A 431 -1.47 -27.27 -29.29
C LEU A 431 -1.73 -28.57 -30.05
N SER A 432 -2.12 -28.47 -31.32
CA SER A 432 -2.00 -29.61 -32.23
C SER A 432 -0.53 -29.93 -32.50
N THR A 433 -0.25 -31.12 -33.02
CA THR A 433 1.11 -31.53 -33.41
C THR A 433 1.70 -30.55 -34.43
N GLU A 434 0.89 -30.11 -35.40
CA GLU A 434 1.29 -29.15 -36.43
C GLU A 434 1.58 -27.75 -35.85
N GLU A 435 0.81 -27.31 -34.85
CA GLU A 435 1.04 -26.04 -34.16
C GLU A 435 2.31 -26.06 -33.30
N ALA A 436 2.61 -27.20 -32.66
CA ALA A 436 3.83 -27.40 -31.90
C ALA A 436 5.08 -27.40 -32.81
N ASP A 437 5.00 -28.05 -33.98
CA ASP A 437 6.11 -28.08 -34.94
C ASP A 437 6.33 -26.72 -35.62
N ALA A 438 5.25 -26.00 -35.95
CA ALA A 438 5.34 -24.63 -36.45
C ALA A 438 5.95 -23.68 -35.40
N LEU A 439 5.63 -23.87 -34.12
CA LEU A 439 6.22 -23.11 -33.02
C LEU A 439 7.73 -23.39 -32.88
N ARG A 440 8.14 -24.66 -32.96
CA ARG A 440 9.57 -25.06 -32.94
C ARG A 440 10.33 -24.48 -34.14
N ALA A 441 9.72 -24.47 -35.33
CA ALA A 441 10.35 -23.95 -36.54
C ALA A 441 10.45 -22.41 -36.60
N SER A 442 9.50 -21.69 -35.99
CA SER A 442 9.42 -20.22 -36.04
C SER A 442 10.05 -19.51 -34.85
N SER A 443 10.30 -20.21 -33.75
CA SER A 443 10.83 -19.62 -32.52
C SER A 443 12.32 -19.25 -32.65
N ARG A 444 12.67 -18.04 -32.20
CA ARG A 444 14.07 -17.57 -32.09
C ARG A 444 14.78 -18.08 -30.83
N VAL A 445 14.05 -18.78 -29.97
CA VAL A 445 14.55 -19.36 -28.71
C VAL A 445 14.21 -20.86 -28.68
N PRO A 446 15.05 -21.71 -28.07
CA PRO A 446 14.77 -23.14 -27.96
C PRO A 446 13.41 -23.40 -27.30
N VAL A 447 12.63 -24.28 -27.91
CA VAL A 447 11.36 -24.80 -27.38
C VAL A 447 11.66 -26.18 -26.83
N ASP A 448 11.70 -26.28 -25.50
CA ASP A 448 12.12 -27.50 -24.81
C ASP A 448 10.92 -28.32 -24.33
N ASP A 449 11.00 -29.63 -24.47
CA ASP A 449 10.02 -30.56 -23.91
C ASP A 449 10.24 -30.71 -22.39
N ILE A 450 9.15 -30.68 -21.63
CA ILE A 450 9.14 -30.80 -20.17
C ILE A 450 8.61 -32.19 -19.79
N ALA A 451 9.19 -32.78 -18.75
CA ALA A 451 8.85 -34.13 -18.28
C ALA A 451 7.34 -34.34 -17.96
N ASN A 452 6.59 -33.28 -17.64
CA ASN A 452 5.14 -33.34 -17.39
C ASN A 452 4.28 -33.45 -18.67
N GLY A 453 4.90 -33.68 -19.83
CA GLY A 453 4.22 -33.89 -21.12
C GLY A 453 3.85 -32.62 -21.86
N GLY A 454 4.39 -31.45 -21.47
CA GLY A 454 4.18 -30.21 -22.21
C GLY A 454 5.47 -29.56 -22.69
N VAL A 455 5.34 -28.51 -23.48
CA VAL A 455 6.43 -27.76 -24.11
C VAL A 455 6.58 -26.38 -23.49
N CYS A 456 7.83 -25.94 -23.32
CA CYS A 456 8.15 -24.58 -22.91
C CYS A 456 8.40 -23.70 -24.13
N LYS A 457 7.62 -22.64 -24.31
CA LYS A 457 7.78 -21.67 -25.41
C LYS A 457 9.06 -20.81 -25.34
N GLY A 458 9.93 -21.05 -24.36
CA GLY A 458 11.24 -20.39 -24.26
C GLY A 458 11.25 -18.90 -23.89
N GLU A 459 10.09 -18.20 -23.86
CA GLU A 459 10.02 -16.77 -23.50
C GLU A 459 10.58 -16.47 -22.10
N ASP A 460 11.02 -15.23 -21.93
CA ASP A 460 11.57 -14.72 -20.69
C ASP A 460 10.47 -14.41 -19.64
N VAL A 461 10.09 -15.44 -18.88
CA VAL A 461 9.09 -15.37 -17.80
C VAL A 461 9.74 -15.44 -16.41
N PRO A 462 9.09 -14.89 -15.35
CA PRO A 462 9.62 -14.91 -13.99
C PRO A 462 10.09 -16.28 -13.50
N GLN A 463 9.37 -17.35 -13.88
CA GLN A 463 9.69 -18.73 -13.54
C GLN A 463 10.99 -19.21 -14.20
N LYS A 464 11.25 -18.84 -15.47
CA LYS A 464 12.50 -19.15 -16.19
C LYS A 464 13.69 -18.45 -15.53
N ARG A 465 13.55 -17.15 -15.21
CA ARG A 465 14.60 -16.41 -14.49
C ARG A 465 14.89 -16.96 -13.10
N GLU A 466 13.87 -17.44 -12.39
CA GLU A 466 14.02 -18.08 -11.07
C GLU A 466 14.77 -19.41 -11.19
N PHE A 467 14.43 -20.23 -12.20
CA PHE A 467 15.10 -21.51 -12.47
C PHE A 467 16.57 -21.30 -12.86
N GLN A 468 16.84 -20.41 -13.81
CA GLN A 468 18.19 -20.04 -14.23
C GLN A 468 19.03 -19.54 -13.06
N LYS A 469 18.46 -18.68 -12.22
CA LYS A 469 19.13 -18.17 -11.03
C LYS A 469 19.46 -19.29 -10.01
N SER A 470 18.58 -20.28 -9.85
CA SER A 470 18.83 -21.44 -8.98
C SER A 470 19.95 -22.34 -9.50
N ASN A 471 20.04 -22.53 -10.82
CA ASN A 471 21.10 -23.33 -11.44
C ASN A 471 22.47 -22.62 -11.39
N LEU A 472 22.50 -21.29 -11.57
CA LEU A 472 23.71 -20.48 -11.33
C LEU A 472 24.16 -20.53 -9.88
N GLU A 473 23.21 -20.52 -8.92
CA GLU A 473 23.52 -20.57 -7.49
C GLU A 473 24.00 -21.97 -7.02
N THR A 474 23.65 -23.03 -7.74
CA THR A 474 24.09 -24.41 -7.44
C THR A 474 25.39 -24.80 -8.14
N GLY A 475 25.82 -24.04 -9.17
CA GLY A 475 27.11 -24.24 -9.86
C GLY A 475 27.19 -25.51 -10.71
N LEU A 476 26.04 -26.13 -11.00
CA LEU A 476 25.97 -27.39 -11.76
C LEU A 476 26.08 -27.19 -13.28
N LEU A 477 25.83 -25.98 -13.77
CA LEU A 477 25.86 -25.59 -15.17
C LEU A 477 26.63 -24.27 -15.31
N ASP A 478 27.30 -24.06 -16.45
CA ASP A 478 28.02 -22.82 -16.70
C ASP A 478 27.10 -21.67 -17.15
N ASP A 479 27.64 -20.45 -17.22
CA ASP A 479 26.88 -19.24 -17.51
C ASP A 479 26.23 -19.25 -18.91
N ASP A 480 26.78 -19.99 -19.87
CA ASP A 480 26.25 -20.06 -21.23
C ASP A 480 25.21 -21.18 -21.37
N ASP A 481 25.41 -22.29 -20.67
CA ASP A 481 24.43 -23.37 -20.54
C ASP A 481 23.14 -22.89 -19.84
N VAL A 482 23.28 -22.10 -18.77
CA VAL A 482 22.10 -21.57 -18.06
C VAL A 482 21.31 -20.56 -18.90
N LYS A 483 21.98 -19.78 -19.76
CA LYS A 483 21.27 -18.83 -20.64
C LYS A 483 20.40 -19.56 -21.66
N ASN A 484 20.82 -20.75 -22.08
CA ASN A 484 20.16 -21.55 -23.12
C ASN A 484 19.11 -22.53 -22.58
N ILE A 485 19.09 -22.82 -21.27
CA ILE A 485 18.12 -23.76 -20.69
C ILE A 485 16.71 -23.18 -20.53
N ALA A 486 15.67 -23.95 -20.88
CA ALA A 486 14.30 -23.64 -20.47
C ALA A 486 14.04 -23.88 -18.98
N CYS A 487 12.90 -23.37 -18.51
CA CYS A 487 12.41 -23.55 -17.14
C CYS A 487 12.08 -25.04 -16.87
N GLY A 488 12.80 -25.69 -15.94
CA GLY A 488 12.57 -27.08 -15.55
C GLY A 488 11.56 -27.30 -14.42
N TYR A 489 10.83 -26.27 -13.97
CA TYR A 489 9.82 -26.42 -12.91
C TYR A 489 8.57 -27.18 -13.40
N VAL A 490 8.46 -28.46 -13.06
CA VAL A 490 7.33 -29.34 -13.43
C VAL A 490 5.97 -28.81 -12.93
N ILE A 491 5.88 -28.41 -11.65
CA ILE A 491 4.60 -28.02 -11.01
C ILE A 491 4.19 -26.59 -11.39
N LYS A 492 5.14 -25.65 -11.35
CA LYS A 492 4.87 -24.22 -11.63
C LYS A 492 4.47 -23.98 -13.10
N CYS A 493 4.77 -24.93 -13.99
CA CYS A 493 4.42 -24.86 -15.41
C CYS A 493 2.90 -24.83 -15.66
N PHE A 494 2.08 -25.52 -14.87
CA PHE A 494 0.62 -25.51 -15.06
C PHE A 494 -0.05 -24.15 -14.83
N MET A 495 0.69 -23.20 -14.24
CA MET A 495 0.27 -21.82 -14.02
C MET A 495 1.07 -20.82 -14.85
N CYS A 496 1.94 -21.31 -15.74
CA CYS A 496 2.85 -20.52 -16.56
C CYS A 496 2.26 -20.29 -17.96
N ARG A 497 2.30 -19.04 -18.44
CA ARG A 497 1.88 -18.70 -19.82
C ARG A 497 2.77 -19.30 -20.91
N ASN A 498 3.96 -19.73 -20.52
CA ASN A 498 4.97 -20.29 -21.41
C ASN A 498 4.80 -21.79 -21.60
N PHE A 499 3.84 -22.39 -20.91
CA PHE A 499 3.59 -23.81 -20.93
C PHE A 499 2.42 -24.10 -21.85
N ALA A 500 2.61 -25.06 -22.73
CA ALA A 500 1.55 -25.63 -23.55
C ALA A 500 1.66 -27.15 -23.52
N VAL A 501 0.56 -27.86 -23.76
CA VAL A 501 0.57 -29.32 -23.89
C VAL A 501 0.22 -29.69 -25.33
N VAL A 502 0.96 -30.64 -25.91
CA VAL A 502 0.72 -31.10 -27.27
C VAL A 502 -0.36 -32.18 -27.22
N ASP A 503 -1.38 -32.08 -28.07
CA ASP A 503 -2.46 -33.06 -28.23
C ASP A 503 -1.97 -34.28 -29.06
N GLU A 504 -0.92 -34.93 -28.56
CA GLU A 504 -0.30 -36.14 -29.11
C GLU A 504 -0.36 -37.26 -28.04
N ILE A 505 -0.48 -38.52 -28.47
CA ILE A 505 -0.79 -39.65 -27.59
C ILE A 505 0.30 -39.87 -26.52
N HIS A 506 1.58 -39.80 -26.88
CA HIS A 506 2.69 -39.97 -25.94
C HIS A 506 2.84 -38.78 -24.98
N ASP A 507 2.62 -37.55 -25.44
CA ASP A 507 2.67 -36.37 -24.59
C ASP A 507 1.48 -36.32 -23.60
N ILE A 508 0.29 -36.73 -24.03
CA ILE A 508 -0.85 -36.94 -23.13
C ILE A 508 -0.56 -38.08 -22.15
N TRP A 509 0.08 -39.17 -22.58
CA TRP A 509 0.46 -40.27 -21.69
C TRP A 509 1.46 -39.83 -20.60
N ARG A 510 2.42 -38.96 -20.94
CA ARG A 510 3.34 -38.33 -19.96
C ARG A 510 2.58 -37.47 -18.94
N LEU A 511 1.62 -36.66 -19.39
CA LEU A 511 0.77 -35.85 -18.52
C LEU A 511 -0.09 -36.73 -17.58
N LEU A 512 -0.67 -37.80 -18.08
CA LEU A 512 -1.47 -38.74 -17.28
C LEU A 512 -0.62 -39.51 -16.27
N SER A 513 0.61 -39.86 -16.64
CA SER A 513 1.57 -40.51 -15.75
C SER A 513 2.00 -39.56 -14.61
N PHE A 514 2.23 -38.28 -14.92
CA PHE A 514 2.43 -37.24 -13.90
C PHE A 514 1.22 -37.08 -12.99
N GLU A 515 -0.01 -37.04 -13.54
CA GLU A 515 -1.25 -36.97 -12.75
C GLU A 515 -1.38 -38.15 -11.79
N LEU A 516 -1.02 -39.37 -12.23
CA LEU A 516 -1.03 -40.57 -11.41
C LEU A 516 -0.01 -40.49 -10.26
N ARG A 517 1.25 -40.14 -10.54
CA ARG A 517 2.29 -39.95 -9.51
C ARG A 517 1.96 -38.81 -8.55
N LEU A 518 1.35 -37.74 -9.04
CA LEU A 518 0.84 -36.66 -8.20
C LEU A 518 -0.27 -37.18 -7.26
N ASN A 519 -1.15 -38.07 -7.71
CA ASN A 519 -2.18 -38.66 -6.85
C ASN A 519 -1.59 -39.59 -5.78
N GLU A 520 -0.57 -40.38 -6.12
CA GLU A 520 0.15 -41.25 -5.19
C GLU A 520 0.94 -40.46 -4.13
N ALA A 521 1.67 -39.42 -4.56
CA ALA A 521 2.36 -38.49 -3.67
C ALA A 521 1.40 -37.85 -2.66
N VAL A 522 0.19 -37.51 -3.12
CA VAL A 522 -0.87 -36.94 -2.27
C VAL A 522 -1.38 -37.94 -1.25
N ALA A 523 -1.57 -39.20 -1.65
CA ALA A 523 -1.98 -40.26 -0.74
C ALA A 523 -0.91 -40.55 0.35
N ALA A 524 0.37 -40.35 0.02
CA ALA A 524 1.49 -40.54 0.95
C ALA A 524 1.77 -39.34 1.89
N HIS A 525 1.14 -38.17 1.67
CA HIS A 525 1.48 -36.94 2.38
C HIS A 525 0.79 -36.83 3.76
N LYS A 526 1.57 -36.54 4.83
CA LYS A 526 1.11 -36.55 6.24
C LYS A 526 0.14 -35.42 6.64
N SER A 527 0.00 -34.37 5.85
CA SER A 527 -0.88 -33.21 6.14
C SER A 527 -1.73 -32.82 4.95
N LEU A 528 -3.06 -32.91 5.11
CA LEU A 528 -4.05 -32.61 4.08
C LEU A 528 -4.22 -31.09 3.84
N ASP A 529 -4.03 -30.26 4.86
CA ASP A 529 -4.14 -28.80 4.76
C ASP A 529 -3.01 -28.15 3.95
N HIS A 530 -1.78 -28.64 4.12
CA HIS A 530 -0.64 -28.20 3.30
C HIS A 530 -0.83 -28.57 1.82
N PHE A 531 -1.49 -29.70 1.55
CA PHE A 531 -1.82 -30.19 0.22
C PHE A 531 -2.86 -29.30 -0.49
N ILE A 532 -3.98 -28.98 0.17
CA ILE A 532 -5.04 -28.13 -0.41
C ILE A 532 -4.47 -26.78 -0.85
N LYS A 533 -3.50 -26.24 -0.11
CA LYS A 533 -2.89 -24.94 -0.38
C LYS A 533 -1.95 -24.93 -1.59
N ASN A 534 -1.25 -26.03 -1.90
CA ASN A 534 -0.18 -26.04 -2.91
C ASN A 534 -0.56 -26.78 -4.21
N PHE A 535 -1.41 -27.81 -4.17
CA PHE A 535 -1.60 -28.74 -5.30
C PHE A 535 -3.02 -28.80 -5.85
N SER A 536 -4.00 -28.21 -5.15
CA SER A 536 -5.39 -28.14 -5.63
C SER A 536 -5.51 -27.38 -6.96
N GLU A 537 -4.73 -26.31 -7.13
CA GLU A 537 -4.69 -25.53 -8.35
C GLU A 537 -4.14 -26.33 -9.55
N VAL A 538 -3.10 -27.15 -9.30
CA VAL A 538 -2.47 -27.99 -10.33
C VAL A 538 -3.42 -29.09 -10.80
N LYS A 539 -4.11 -29.77 -9.86
CA LYS A 539 -5.13 -30.78 -10.22
C LYS A 539 -6.30 -30.18 -11.00
N SER A 540 -6.73 -28.97 -10.65
CA SER A 540 -7.77 -28.27 -11.41
C SER A 540 -7.29 -27.95 -12.84
N ALA A 541 -6.05 -27.48 -12.99
CA ALA A 541 -5.47 -27.18 -14.29
C ALA A 541 -5.36 -28.42 -15.18
N ILE A 542 -4.89 -29.56 -14.65
CA ILE A 542 -4.81 -30.83 -15.39
C ILE A 542 -6.19 -31.27 -15.87
N ARG A 543 -7.21 -31.19 -15.00
CA ARG A 543 -8.59 -31.55 -15.36
C ARG A 543 -9.13 -30.70 -16.51
N ASP A 544 -8.84 -29.41 -16.52
CA ASP A 544 -9.29 -28.51 -17.58
C ASP A 544 -8.47 -28.65 -18.88
N ILE A 545 -7.18 -29.01 -18.79
CA ILE A 545 -6.37 -29.41 -19.95
C ILE A 545 -6.97 -30.66 -20.61
N LYS A 546 -7.30 -31.71 -19.82
CA LYS A 546 -7.86 -32.97 -20.33
C LYS A 546 -9.16 -32.79 -21.13
N LYS A 547 -10.00 -31.82 -20.74
CA LYS A 547 -11.25 -31.49 -21.47
C LYS A 547 -11.02 -30.94 -22.87
N ARG A 548 -9.83 -30.39 -23.14
CA ARG A 548 -9.49 -29.70 -24.40
C ARG A 548 -8.80 -30.61 -25.41
N PHE A 549 -8.31 -31.79 -25.02
CA PHE A 549 -7.75 -32.77 -25.95
C PHE A 549 -8.80 -33.38 -26.87
N LYS A 550 -8.37 -33.81 -28.06
CA LYS A 550 -9.15 -34.71 -28.92
C LYS A 550 -9.49 -35.97 -28.15
N LYS A 551 -10.78 -36.29 -28.04
CA LYS A 551 -11.30 -37.47 -27.34
C LYS A 551 -10.65 -38.78 -27.78
N ARG A 552 -10.25 -38.89 -29.04
CA ARG A 552 -9.55 -40.07 -29.58
C ARG A 552 -8.15 -40.23 -28.97
N ASN A 553 -7.38 -39.14 -28.88
CA ASN A 553 -6.01 -39.14 -28.39
C ASN A 553 -5.98 -39.38 -26.88
N LEU A 554 -6.87 -38.71 -26.14
CA LEU A 554 -7.01 -38.94 -24.69
C LEU A 554 -7.34 -40.41 -24.37
N LYS A 555 -8.32 -41.01 -25.06
CA LYS A 555 -8.67 -42.43 -24.87
C LYS A 555 -7.54 -43.38 -25.24
N ALA A 556 -6.75 -43.04 -26.26
CA ALA A 556 -5.59 -43.84 -26.66
C ALA A 556 -4.48 -43.77 -25.60
N ALA A 557 -4.22 -42.59 -25.05
CA ALA A 557 -3.25 -42.37 -23.97
C ALA A 557 -3.68 -43.04 -22.66
N GLU A 558 -4.97 -43.01 -22.30
CA GLU A 558 -5.53 -43.74 -21.16
C GLU A 558 -5.33 -45.26 -21.30
N LYS A 559 -5.61 -45.81 -22.49
CA LYS A 559 -5.32 -47.23 -22.79
C LYS A 559 -3.83 -47.56 -22.77
N TYR A 560 -2.97 -46.61 -23.13
CA TYR A 560 -1.51 -46.76 -23.03
C TYR A 560 -1.07 -46.86 -21.58
N LEU A 561 -1.58 -45.98 -20.71
CA LEU A 561 -1.33 -46.02 -19.28
C LEU A 561 -1.80 -47.33 -18.64
N GLU A 562 -2.98 -47.83 -19.02
CA GLU A 562 -3.52 -49.11 -18.53
C GLU A 562 -2.68 -50.32 -18.95
N ARG A 563 -2.11 -50.31 -20.15
CA ARG A 563 -1.38 -51.46 -20.74
C ARG A 563 0.11 -51.46 -20.42
N GLN A 564 0.73 -50.29 -20.44
CA GLN A 564 2.18 -50.11 -20.33
C GLN A 564 2.59 -49.54 -18.96
N GLY A 565 1.64 -49.12 -18.13
CA GLY A 565 1.93 -48.44 -16.86
C GLY A 565 2.39 -46.99 -17.06
N CYS A 566 2.93 -46.40 -16.00
CA CYS A 566 3.48 -45.05 -16.02
C CYS A 566 4.57 -44.92 -17.09
N HIS A 567 4.62 -43.76 -17.76
CA HIS A 567 5.72 -43.42 -18.66
C HIS A 567 7.06 -43.55 -17.92
N PRO A 568 8.13 -44.09 -18.54
CA PRO A 568 9.45 -44.30 -17.90
C PRO A 568 10.13 -43.05 -17.31
N LEU A 569 9.59 -41.85 -17.57
CA LEU A 569 10.06 -40.59 -16.99
C LEU A 569 9.45 -40.32 -15.60
N TRP A 570 8.51 -41.15 -15.17
CA TRP A 570 7.72 -41.03 -13.94
C TRP A 570 7.70 -42.39 -13.22
N ASP A 571 8.89 -42.86 -12.83
CA ASP A 571 9.09 -44.07 -12.03
C ASP A 571 8.64 -43.89 -10.55
N GLU A 572 8.83 -44.90 -9.71
CA GLU A 572 8.39 -44.86 -8.31
C GLU A 572 9.17 -43.83 -7.47
N ASP A 573 10.42 -43.55 -7.83
CA ASP A 573 11.28 -42.59 -7.15
C ASP A 573 10.95 -41.13 -7.50
N SER A 574 10.27 -40.91 -8.63
CA SER A 574 9.84 -39.60 -9.13
C SER A 574 8.90 -38.84 -8.16
N ILE A 575 8.28 -39.53 -7.19
CA ILE A 575 7.47 -38.91 -6.14
C ILE A 575 8.29 -37.94 -5.28
N GLN A 576 9.57 -38.24 -5.01
CA GLN A 576 10.46 -37.38 -4.22
C GLN A 576 10.77 -36.06 -4.95
N ASP A 577 10.81 -36.07 -6.28
CA ASP A 577 11.10 -34.88 -7.08
C ASP A 577 9.89 -33.96 -7.23
N ILE A 578 8.66 -34.50 -7.14
CA ILE A 578 7.42 -33.70 -6.99
C ILE A 578 7.44 -32.90 -5.67
N PHE A 579 8.05 -33.42 -4.60
CA PHE A 579 8.13 -32.72 -3.31
C PHE A 579 9.22 -31.64 -3.22
N LYS A 580 10.20 -31.63 -4.13
CA LYS A 580 11.27 -30.62 -4.17
C LYS A 580 10.90 -29.36 -4.98
N GLY A 581 9.83 -29.40 -5.78
CA GLY A 581 9.44 -28.36 -6.75
C GLY A 581 8.65 -27.17 -6.22
#